data_AF-G8ZJT4-F1
#
_entry.id   AF-G8ZJT4-F1
#
_cell.length_a   1.000
_cell.length_b   1.000
_cell.length_c   1.000
_cell.angle_alpha   90.00
_cell.angle_beta   90.00
_cell.angle_gamma   90.00
#
_symmetry.space_group_name_H-M   'P 1'
#
loop_
_entity.id
_entity.type
_entity.pdbx_description
1 polymer ?
#
loop_
_entity_poly.entity_id
_entity_poly.type
_entity_poly.pdbx_seq_one_letter_code
_entity_poly.pdbx_strand_id
1 'polypeptide(L)'
;MPRLLSEVFNPLFLLPFMLHEIPKEEILNELRKLRAKRVLIQSPEGLRKEAEELAEFLEDNGIDAILHGEINYGACDPADYEAKLLNCDVLIHLGHSYMKLHLEVPTIFVPAFAKVNVVDALKENIDEIRKLGRKIILVTTAQHIHQLKEAREFLERMGFLVIIGRGDSRIAWPGQVLGCNYSSAKEDGDGILFIGSGTFHPLGLAISTKKRVLAINPYSGDFKWIDWERFIRKRWAQIAKAYDARSFGVIVSTKKGQLRLAEAKRILKLLREHGRRARLIVMNDVNYYKLEGFPFDAYVVVACPRIALDDYEAWRKPVLTPKEVEILLGLREDYEFDEILGGERSGDEPIGISVH
;
A
#
# COMPACT_ATOMS: atom_id res chain seq x y z
N MET A 1 -13.25 36.41 7.47
CA MET A 1 -13.84 36.33 6.11
C MET A 1 -12.95 35.45 5.25
N PRO A 2 -13.27 34.16 5.09
CA PRO A 2 -12.47 33.25 4.28
C PRO A 2 -12.95 33.30 2.82
N ARG A 3 -12.03 33.54 1.88
CA ARG A 3 -12.25 33.26 0.46
C ARG A 3 -11.82 31.82 0.19
N LEU A 4 -12.79 31.01 -0.19
CA LEU A 4 -12.65 29.71 -0.81
C LEU A 4 -11.74 29.81 -2.05
N LEU A 5 -10.75 28.92 -2.14
CA LEU A 5 -10.19 28.45 -3.40
C LEU A 5 -10.44 26.95 -3.46
N SER A 6 -11.66 26.65 -3.91
CA SER A 6 -12.16 25.35 -4.33
C SER A 6 -11.94 25.22 -5.84
N GLU A 7 -10.88 24.52 -6.24
CA GLU A 7 -10.61 24.08 -7.62
C GLU A 7 -9.63 22.90 -7.47
N VAL A 8 -9.86 21.64 -7.86
CA VAL A 8 -10.94 20.96 -8.58
C VAL A 8 -10.92 19.50 -8.06
N PHE A 9 -11.72 19.19 -7.05
CA PHE A 9 -12.20 17.81 -6.84
C PHE A 9 -13.44 17.72 -7.75
N ASN A 10 -13.30 17.10 -8.91
CA ASN A 10 -14.43 16.85 -9.79
C ASN A 10 -15.13 15.55 -9.33
N PRO A 11 -16.32 15.59 -8.70
CA PRO A 11 -16.98 14.40 -8.17
C PRO A 11 -17.71 13.59 -9.26
N LEU A 12 -17.54 13.92 -10.55
CA LEU A 12 -18.32 13.37 -11.65
C LEU A 12 -17.67 12.21 -12.43
N PHE A 13 -16.69 11.51 -11.84
CA PHE A 13 -16.20 10.22 -12.36
C PHE A 13 -16.23 9.12 -11.29
N LEU A 14 -17.33 9.03 -10.55
CA LEU A 14 -17.75 7.78 -9.92
C LEU A 14 -18.58 6.99 -10.95
N LEU A 15 -17.93 6.52 -12.02
CA LEU A 15 -18.50 5.42 -12.80
C LEU A 15 -18.38 4.15 -11.93
N PRO A 16 -19.43 3.30 -11.86
CA PRO A 16 -19.37 2.04 -11.13
C PRO A 16 -18.51 1.08 -11.97
N PHE A 17 -17.20 1.22 -11.89
CA PHE A 17 -16.27 0.17 -12.29
C PHE A 17 -16.45 -0.94 -11.27
N MET A 18 -17.50 -1.74 -11.45
CA MET A 18 -17.92 -2.80 -10.55
C MET A 18 -16.72 -3.66 -10.20
N LEU A 19 -16.29 -3.59 -8.94
CA LEU A 19 -15.45 -4.60 -8.34
C LEU A 19 -16.21 -5.93 -8.41
N HIS A 20 -15.49 -7.05 -8.36
CA HIS A 20 -16.13 -8.34 -8.15
C HIS A 20 -17.05 -8.26 -6.93
N GLU A 21 -18.25 -8.80 -7.09
CA GLU A 21 -19.28 -8.84 -6.04
C GLU A 21 -18.73 -9.61 -4.84
N ILE A 22 -19.02 -9.13 -3.63
CA ILE A 22 -18.60 -9.82 -2.39
C ILE A 22 -19.25 -11.21 -2.38
N PRO A 23 -18.48 -12.31 -2.27
CA PRO A 23 -19.03 -13.67 -2.34
C PRO A 23 -19.69 -14.05 -1.00
N LYS A 24 -20.86 -13.47 -0.72
CA LYS A 24 -21.59 -13.57 0.56
C LYS A 24 -21.82 -15.02 1.00
N GLU A 25 -22.23 -15.90 0.08
CA GLU A 25 -22.45 -17.32 0.35
C GLU A 25 -21.17 -18.08 0.70
N GLU A 26 -20.06 -17.78 0.03
CA GLU A 26 -18.76 -18.40 0.34
C GLU A 26 -18.29 -17.97 1.73
N ILE A 27 -18.41 -16.69 2.06
CA ILE A 27 -18.10 -16.14 3.38
C ILE A 27 -18.94 -16.85 4.45
N LEU A 28 -20.25 -16.95 4.26
CA LEU A 28 -21.15 -17.64 5.20
C LEU A 28 -20.78 -19.11 5.39
N ASN A 29 -20.39 -19.81 4.32
CA ASN A 29 -19.94 -21.20 4.41
C ASN A 29 -18.65 -21.33 5.21
N GLU A 30 -17.68 -20.43 5.05
CA GLU A 30 -16.46 -20.43 5.88
C GLU A 30 -16.77 -20.11 7.35
N LEU A 31 -17.65 -19.13 7.63
CA LEU A 31 -18.09 -18.83 8.99
C LEU A 31 -18.77 -20.02 9.67
N ARG A 32 -19.60 -20.78 8.93
CA ARG A 32 -20.24 -22.01 9.43
C ARG A 32 -19.21 -23.10 9.75
N LYS A 33 -18.17 -23.27 8.92
CA LYS A 33 -17.07 -24.21 9.20
C LYS A 33 -16.31 -23.82 10.45
N LEU A 34 -16.07 -22.52 10.65
CA LEU A 34 -15.45 -21.94 11.84
C LEU A 34 -16.37 -21.93 13.07
N ARG A 35 -17.66 -22.29 12.89
CA ARG A 35 -18.70 -22.23 13.93
C ARG A 35 -18.84 -20.83 14.55
N ALA A 36 -18.57 -19.80 13.75
CA ALA A 36 -18.66 -18.41 14.16
C ALA A 36 -20.12 -18.02 14.42
N LYS A 37 -20.36 -17.29 15.52
CA LYS A 37 -21.65 -16.72 15.89
C LYS A 37 -21.62 -15.21 15.88
N ARG A 38 -20.46 -14.60 16.11
CA ARG A 38 -20.25 -13.16 16.05
C ARG A 38 -19.02 -12.82 15.21
N VAL A 39 -19.15 -11.82 14.36
CA VAL A 39 -18.07 -11.36 13.47
C VAL A 39 -17.84 -9.86 13.56
N LEU A 40 -16.60 -9.42 13.34
CA LEU A 40 -16.28 -8.02 13.07
C LEU A 40 -15.99 -7.86 11.58
N ILE A 41 -16.58 -6.87 10.91
CA ILE A 41 -16.36 -6.57 9.49
C ILE A 41 -15.56 -5.26 9.40
N GLN A 42 -14.35 -5.35 8.85
CA GLN A 42 -13.49 -4.22 8.56
C GLN A 42 -13.49 -3.92 7.07
N SER A 43 -13.67 -2.64 6.69
CA SER A 43 -13.77 -2.24 5.29
C SER A 43 -12.99 -0.96 4.95
N PRO A 44 -12.50 -0.83 3.70
CA PRO A 44 -12.01 0.43 3.18
C PRO A 44 -13.16 1.39 2.84
N GLU A 45 -12.81 2.65 2.62
CA GLU A 45 -13.77 3.71 2.27
C GLU A 45 -14.67 3.35 1.08
N GLY A 46 -14.09 2.75 0.03
CA GLY A 46 -14.81 2.36 -1.18
C GLY A 46 -15.74 1.14 -1.04
N LEU A 47 -15.77 0.46 0.11
CA LEU A 47 -16.60 -0.73 0.35
C LEU A 47 -17.51 -0.59 1.58
N ARG A 48 -17.81 0.65 2.01
CA ARG A 48 -18.63 0.90 3.21
C ARG A 48 -20.06 0.40 3.03
N LYS A 49 -20.65 0.60 1.85
CA LYS A 49 -22.01 0.14 1.56
C LYS A 49 -22.08 -1.38 1.51
N GLU A 50 -21.12 -2.00 0.83
CA GLU A 50 -21.01 -3.44 0.68
C GLU A 50 -20.73 -4.15 2.01
N ALA A 51 -20.05 -3.47 2.95
CA ALA A 51 -19.87 -3.96 4.31
C ALA A 51 -21.20 -4.06 5.08
N GLU A 52 -22.05 -3.03 4.99
CA GLU A 52 -23.41 -3.05 5.59
C GLU A 52 -24.28 -4.12 4.92
N GLU A 53 -24.30 -4.19 3.59
CA GLU A 53 -25.05 -5.20 2.86
C GLU A 53 -24.59 -6.64 3.16
N LEU A 54 -23.33 -6.84 3.55
CA LEU A 54 -22.83 -8.12 4.04
C LEU A 54 -23.28 -8.36 5.49
N ALA A 55 -23.25 -7.34 6.35
CA ALA A 55 -23.72 -7.45 7.73
C ALA A 55 -25.19 -7.88 7.80
N GLU A 56 -26.09 -7.18 7.08
CA GLU A 56 -27.51 -7.53 6.99
C GLU A 56 -27.71 -8.99 6.55
N PHE A 57 -27.01 -9.41 5.49
CA PHE A 57 -27.08 -10.79 4.99
C PHE A 57 -26.62 -11.83 6.04
N LEU A 58 -25.58 -11.53 6.81
CA LEU A 58 -25.09 -12.43 7.86
C LEU A 58 -26.05 -12.50 9.05
N GLU A 59 -26.67 -11.37 9.43
CA GLU A 59 -27.69 -11.32 10.49
C GLU A 59 -28.94 -12.11 10.10
N ASP A 60 -29.43 -11.97 8.87
CA ASP A 60 -30.52 -12.77 8.31
C ASP A 60 -30.23 -14.29 8.35
N ASN A 61 -28.95 -14.65 8.37
CA ASN A 61 -28.46 -16.03 8.46
C ASN A 61 -28.02 -16.44 9.88
N GLY A 62 -28.36 -15.64 10.90
CA GLY A 62 -28.16 -15.97 12.31
C GLY A 62 -26.74 -15.74 12.85
N ILE A 63 -25.96 -14.87 12.19
CA ILE A 63 -24.62 -14.45 12.63
C ILE A 63 -24.69 -12.98 13.05
N ASP A 64 -24.31 -12.69 14.29
CA ASP A 64 -24.22 -11.33 14.84
C ASP A 64 -23.04 -10.58 14.18
N ALA A 65 -23.33 -9.49 13.45
CA ALA A 65 -22.35 -8.78 12.65
C ALA A 65 -22.09 -7.37 13.17
N ILE A 66 -20.82 -7.07 13.50
CA ILE A 66 -20.41 -5.74 13.95
C ILE A 66 -19.59 -5.07 12.85
N LEU A 67 -19.90 -3.82 12.51
CA LEU A 67 -19.07 -3.02 11.62
C LEU A 67 -17.94 -2.31 12.37
N HIS A 68 -16.73 -2.39 11.84
CA HIS A 68 -15.61 -1.58 12.32
C HIS A 68 -15.71 -0.14 11.77
N GLY A 69 -15.79 0.83 12.68
CA GLY A 69 -16.01 2.24 12.33
C GLY A 69 -14.84 2.91 11.61
N GLU A 70 -13.60 2.47 11.84
CA GLU A 70 -12.42 3.07 11.19
C GLU A 70 -12.30 2.71 9.71
N ILE A 71 -11.75 3.62 8.90
CA ILE A 71 -11.42 3.35 7.49
C ILE A 71 -10.16 2.49 7.43
N ASN A 72 -10.25 1.30 6.83
CA ASN A 72 -9.06 0.48 6.60
C ASN A 72 -8.34 0.84 5.30
N TYR A 73 -7.01 0.95 5.36
CA TYR A 73 -6.15 1.28 4.21
C TYR A 73 -5.29 0.10 3.71
N GLY A 74 -5.43 -1.08 4.32
CA GLY A 74 -4.65 -2.25 3.94
C GLY A 74 -4.69 -3.39 4.95
N ALA A 75 -4.35 -4.59 4.47
CA ALA A 75 -4.15 -5.79 5.29
C ALA A 75 -2.97 -5.68 6.28
N CYS A 76 -2.18 -4.60 6.23
CA CYS A 76 -1.16 -4.30 7.25
C CYS A 76 -1.76 -3.85 8.59
N ASP A 77 -3.07 -3.67 8.65
CA ASP A 77 -3.81 -3.16 9.81
C ASP A 77 -5.12 -3.94 10.05
N PRO A 78 -5.04 -5.26 10.30
CA PRO A 78 -6.23 -6.05 10.61
C PRO A 78 -6.79 -5.62 11.97
N ALA A 79 -8.12 -5.47 12.07
CA ALA A 79 -8.83 -5.14 13.31
C ALA A 79 -9.07 -6.38 14.20
N ASP A 80 -8.11 -7.31 14.24
CA ASP A 80 -8.28 -8.62 14.86
C ASP A 80 -8.13 -8.56 16.39
N TYR A 81 -7.36 -7.59 16.88
CA TYR A 81 -7.30 -7.26 18.31
C TYR A 81 -8.64 -6.68 18.80
N GLU A 82 -9.25 -5.77 18.03
CA GLU A 82 -10.58 -5.21 18.30
C GLU A 82 -11.66 -6.30 18.24
N ALA A 83 -11.59 -7.20 17.25
CA ALA A 83 -12.47 -8.35 17.15
C ALA A 83 -12.39 -9.22 18.42
N LYS A 84 -11.18 -9.53 18.89
CA LYS A 84 -10.96 -10.26 20.14
C LYS A 84 -11.53 -9.54 21.36
N LEU A 85 -11.33 -8.22 21.46
CA LEU A 85 -11.87 -7.41 22.58
C LEU A 85 -13.41 -7.43 22.63
N LEU A 86 -14.06 -7.47 21.47
CA LEU A 86 -15.52 -7.53 21.35
C LEU A 86 -16.10 -8.95 21.43
N ASN A 87 -15.24 -9.95 21.67
CA ASN A 87 -15.57 -11.37 21.63
C ASN A 87 -16.20 -11.81 20.30
N CYS A 88 -15.69 -11.27 19.19
CA CYS A 88 -15.99 -11.79 17.86
C CYS A 88 -15.17 -13.07 17.62
N ASP A 89 -15.80 -14.07 17.01
CA ASP A 89 -15.16 -15.34 16.67
C ASP A 89 -14.25 -15.22 15.44
N VAL A 90 -14.61 -14.31 14.52
CA VAL A 90 -13.93 -14.12 13.22
C VAL A 90 -13.88 -12.64 12.85
N LEU A 91 -12.76 -12.21 12.25
CA LEU A 91 -12.65 -10.93 11.53
C LEU A 91 -12.91 -11.17 10.03
N ILE A 92 -13.71 -10.32 9.39
CA ILE A 92 -13.86 -10.26 7.94
C ILE A 92 -13.15 -8.99 7.44
N HIS A 93 -12.10 -9.15 6.65
CA HIS A 93 -11.26 -8.07 6.15
C HIS A 93 -11.55 -7.81 4.66
N LEU A 94 -12.36 -6.80 4.37
CA LEU A 94 -12.76 -6.49 3.00
C LEU A 94 -11.69 -5.70 2.23
N GLY A 95 -11.64 -5.92 0.92
CA GLY A 95 -10.86 -5.15 -0.05
C GLY A 95 -9.40 -5.57 -0.24
N HIS A 96 -8.84 -6.39 0.65
CA HIS A 96 -7.41 -6.70 0.67
C HIS A 96 -7.15 -8.19 0.81
N SER A 97 -6.06 -8.67 0.22
CA SER A 97 -5.52 -10.01 0.46
C SER A 97 -4.62 -10.05 1.68
N TYR A 98 -4.46 -11.25 2.23
CA TYR A 98 -3.59 -11.50 3.37
C TYR A 98 -2.14 -11.08 3.08
N MET A 99 -1.49 -10.56 4.13
CA MET A 99 -0.04 -10.45 4.21
C MET A 99 0.41 -11.08 5.51
N LYS A 100 1.60 -11.69 5.51
CA LYS A 100 2.06 -12.49 6.66
C LYS A 100 2.11 -11.69 7.96
N LEU A 101 1.15 -11.95 8.85
CA LEU A 101 0.98 -11.33 10.16
C LEU A 101 0.45 -12.34 11.18
N HIS A 102 0.71 -12.09 12.45
CA HIS A 102 0.08 -12.83 13.54
C HIS A 102 -1.33 -12.29 13.80
N LEU A 103 -2.32 -13.19 13.75
CA LEU A 103 -3.73 -12.88 13.94
C LEU A 103 -4.23 -13.46 15.28
N GLU A 104 -5.04 -12.68 15.99
CA GLU A 104 -5.58 -12.94 17.31
C GLU A 104 -6.89 -13.73 17.25
N VAL A 105 -7.61 -13.62 16.13
CA VAL A 105 -8.81 -14.39 15.77
C VAL A 105 -8.67 -14.85 14.31
N PRO A 106 -9.30 -15.98 13.92
CA PRO A 106 -9.40 -16.35 12.52
C PRO A 106 -9.90 -15.19 11.67
N THR A 107 -9.27 -14.96 10.52
CA THR A 107 -9.59 -13.83 9.66
C THR A 107 -9.88 -14.28 8.24
N ILE A 108 -11.04 -13.87 7.72
CA ILE A 108 -11.43 -14.06 6.32
C ILE A 108 -11.03 -12.80 5.54
N PHE A 109 -10.06 -12.92 4.64
CA PHE A 109 -9.69 -11.85 3.72
C PHE A 109 -10.52 -11.94 2.44
N VAL A 110 -11.06 -10.81 2.00
CA VAL A 110 -11.91 -10.72 0.80
C VAL A 110 -11.30 -9.69 -0.16
N PRO A 111 -10.37 -10.09 -1.04
CA PRO A 111 -9.74 -9.18 -1.99
C PRO A 111 -10.73 -8.62 -3.01
N ALA A 112 -10.56 -7.35 -3.38
CA ALA A 112 -11.38 -6.72 -4.42
C ALA A 112 -10.67 -6.73 -5.77
N PHE A 113 -11.32 -7.29 -6.78
CA PHE A 113 -10.81 -7.41 -8.15
C PHE A 113 -11.60 -6.52 -9.11
N ALA A 114 -10.94 -5.73 -9.95
CA ALA A 114 -11.58 -4.81 -10.89
C ALA A 114 -11.90 -5.49 -12.23
N LYS A 115 -13.10 -5.27 -12.77
CA LYS A 115 -13.57 -5.89 -14.03
C LYS A 115 -13.09 -5.21 -15.32
N VAL A 116 -12.20 -4.23 -15.24
CA VAL A 116 -11.68 -3.51 -16.42
C VAL A 116 -10.80 -4.42 -17.27
N ASN A 117 -10.86 -4.32 -18.61
CA ASN A 117 -10.02 -5.13 -19.49
C ASN A 117 -8.61 -4.56 -19.60
N VAL A 118 -7.66 -5.20 -18.93
CA VAL A 118 -6.24 -4.81 -18.96
C VAL A 118 -5.63 -4.96 -20.35
N VAL A 119 -5.98 -6.03 -21.09
CA VAL A 119 -5.33 -6.38 -22.36
C VAL A 119 -5.62 -5.33 -23.44
N ASP A 120 -6.80 -4.74 -23.45
CA ASP A 120 -7.15 -3.70 -24.45
C ASP A 120 -6.28 -2.46 -24.28
N ALA A 121 -6.07 -1.99 -23.05
CA ALA A 121 -5.14 -0.90 -22.77
C ALA A 121 -3.68 -1.25 -23.17
N LEU A 122 -3.27 -2.51 -23.06
CA LEU A 122 -1.95 -2.95 -23.54
C LEU A 122 -1.83 -2.94 -25.06
N LYS A 123 -2.90 -3.33 -25.79
CA LYS A 123 -2.93 -3.30 -27.25
C LYS A 123 -2.76 -1.89 -27.80
N GLU A 124 -3.49 -0.93 -27.23
CA GLU A 124 -3.46 0.48 -27.63
C GLU A 124 -2.07 1.10 -27.48
N ASN A 125 -1.27 0.58 -26.55
CA ASN A 125 0.01 1.16 -26.16
C ASN A 125 1.22 0.28 -26.54
N ILE A 126 1.06 -0.69 -27.44
CA ILE A 126 2.10 -1.68 -27.74
C ILE A 126 3.41 -1.05 -28.22
N ASP A 127 3.33 0.05 -28.97
CA ASP A 127 4.50 0.77 -29.48
C ASP A 127 5.29 1.48 -28.38
N GLU A 128 4.62 1.97 -27.34
CA GLU A 128 5.28 2.52 -26.16
C GLU A 128 5.91 1.41 -25.31
N ILE A 129 5.22 0.28 -25.15
CA ILE A 129 5.74 -0.89 -24.42
C ILE A 129 7.03 -1.40 -25.08
N ARG A 130 7.13 -1.39 -26.42
CA ARG A 130 8.35 -1.77 -27.16
C ARG A 130 9.57 -0.95 -26.77
N LYS A 131 9.39 0.31 -26.34
CA LYS A 131 10.50 1.19 -25.91
C LYS A 131 11.09 0.79 -24.55
N LEU A 132 10.48 -0.15 -23.82
CA LEU A 132 11.05 -0.74 -22.60
C LEU A 132 12.17 -1.74 -22.90
N GLY A 133 12.24 -2.29 -24.12
CA GLY A 133 13.16 -3.37 -24.48
C GLY A 133 12.42 -4.69 -24.71
N ARG A 134 13.19 -5.78 -24.86
CA ARG A 134 12.63 -7.11 -25.18
C ARG A 134 12.26 -7.88 -23.92
N LYS A 135 13.06 -7.78 -22.86
CA LYS A 135 12.84 -8.48 -21.58
C LYS A 135 12.22 -7.51 -20.58
N ILE A 136 10.93 -7.60 -20.34
CA ILE A 136 10.19 -6.65 -19.49
C ILE A 136 9.75 -7.30 -18.18
N ILE A 137 9.79 -6.52 -17.10
CA ILE A 137 9.26 -6.90 -15.80
C ILE A 137 7.82 -6.41 -15.73
N LEU A 138 6.88 -7.32 -15.49
CA LEU A 138 5.45 -7.03 -15.47
C LEU A 138 4.94 -7.01 -14.03
N VAL A 139 4.37 -5.88 -13.62
CA VAL A 139 3.85 -5.68 -12.27
C VAL A 139 2.50 -4.96 -12.28
N THR A 140 1.71 -5.16 -11.22
CA THR A 140 0.41 -4.53 -11.04
C THR A 140 0.03 -4.41 -9.56
N THR A 141 -1.11 -3.81 -9.28
CA THR A 141 -1.74 -3.78 -7.93
C THR A 141 -2.70 -4.95 -7.75
N ALA A 142 -3.12 -5.21 -6.50
CA ALA A 142 -4.06 -6.29 -6.15
C ALA A 142 -5.31 -6.32 -7.04
N GLN A 143 -5.87 -5.16 -7.38
CA GLN A 143 -7.12 -5.05 -8.14
C GLN A 143 -7.08 -5.69 -9.53
N HIS A 144 -5.91 -5.76 -10.17
CA HIS A 144 -5.76 -6.30 -11.54
C HIS A 144 -4.97 -7.60 -11.59
N ILE A 145 -4.61 -8.18 -10.44
CA ILE A 145 -3.72 -9.33 -10.36
C ILE A 145 -4.28 -10.57 -11.08
N HIS A 146 -5.60 -10.75 -11.05
CA HIS A 146 -6.33 -11.82 -11.73
C HIS A 146 -6.19 -11.77 -13.26
N GLN A 147 -5.85 -10.61 -13.84
CA GLN A 147 -5.62 -10.43 -15.28
C GLN A 147 -4.14 -10.45 -15.66
N LEU A 148 -3.23 -10.61 -14.70
CA LEU A 148 -1.79 -10.56 -14.97
C LEU A 148 -1.32 -11.71 -15.88
N LYS A 149 -1.98 -12.87 -15.77
CA LYS A 149 -1.72 -14.03 -16.65
C LYS A 149 -2.07 -13.71 -18.10
N GLU A 150 -3.25 -13.14 -18.35
CA GLU A 150 -3.70 -12.77 -19.70
C GLU A 150 -2.83 -11.66 -20.30
N ALA A 151 -2.46 -10.66 -19.48
CA ALA A 151 -1.52 -9.62 -19.87
C ALA A 151 -0.17 -10.20 -20.28
N ARG A 152 0.37 -11.15 -19.51
CA ARG A 152 1.61 -11.87 -19.84
C ARG A 152 1.50 -12.59 -21.18
N GLU A 153 0.47 -13.41 -21.36
CA GLU A 153 0.29 -14.19 -22.61
C GLU A 153 0.14 -13.28 -23.83
N PHE A 154 -0.55 -12.15 -23.69
CA PHE A 154 -0.65 -11.14 -24.74
C PHE A 154 0.72 -10.56 -25.11
N LEU A 155 1.51 -10.13 -24.12
CA LEU A 155 2.83 -9.57 -24.33
C LEU A 155 3.81 -10.60 -24.92
N GLU A 156 3.77 -11.85 -24.48
CA GLU A 156 4.59 -12.93 -25.05
C GLU A 156 4.24 -13.16 -26.54
N ARG A 157 2.96 -13.13 -26.92
CA ARG A 157 2.54 -13.19 -28.34
C ARG A 157 3.05 -12.01 -29.16
N MET A 158 3.24 -10.85 -28.55
CA MET A 158 3.80 -9.66 -29.20
C MET A 158 5.34 -9.66 -29.25
N GLY A 159 6.00 -10.72 -28.77
CA GLY A 159 7.45 -10.94 -28.89
C GLY A 159 8.27 -10.54 -27.66
N PHE A 160 7.63 -10.19 -26.54
CA PHE A 160 8.33 -9.86 -25.29
C PHE A 160 8.72 -11.11 -24.51
N LEU A 161 9.85 -11.05 -23.80
CA LEU A 161 10.16 -11.97 -22.71
C LEU A 161 9.65 -11.35 -21.40
N VAL A 162 8.59 -11.92 -20.84
CA VAL A 162 7.90 -11.35 -19.68
C VAL A 162 8.40 -11.99 -18.38
N ILE A 163 8.89 -11.17 -17.46
CA ILE A 163 9.35 -11.58 -16.13
C ILE A 163 8.35 -11.10 -15.09
N ILE A 164 7.91 -12.00 -14.22
CA ILE A 164 7.02 -11.69 -13.09
C ILE A 164 7.72 -12.18 -11.83
N GLY A 165 8.20 -11.26 -11.00
CA GLY A 165 8.88 -11.59 -9.76
C GLY A 165 7.88 -12.05 -8.69
N ARG A 166 8.31 -12.99 -7.85
CA ARG A 166 7.45 -13.59 -6.84
C ARG A 166 7.05 -12.60 -5.74
N GLY A 167 7.99 -11.77 -5.31
CA GLY A 167 7.85 -10.91 -4.14
C GLY A 167 8.07 -11.65 -2.82
N ASP A 168 8.16 -10.88 -1.73
CA ASP A 168 8.39 -11.39 -0.37
C ASP A 168 7.08 -11.70 0.39
N SER A 169 7.18 -12.06 1.67
CA SER A 169 6.05 -12.48 2.52
C SER A 169 4.99 -11.40 2.79
N ARG A 170 5.19 -10.15 2.35
CA ARG A 170 4.18 -9.10 2.42
C ARG A 170 3.33 -9.01 1.14
N ILE A 171 3.80 -9.64 0.06
CA ILE A 171 3.13 -9.70 -1.23
C ILE A 171 2.29 -10.98 -1.31
N ALA A 172 1.03 -10.89 -1.72
CA ALA A 172 0.13 -12.04 -1.80
C ALA A 172 0.34 -12.87 -3.09
N TRP A 173 0.66 -12.23 -4.21
CA TRP A 173 0.82 -12.87 -5.51
C TRP A 173 2.05 -12.40 -6.30
N PRO A 174 2.63 -13.22 -7.19
CA PRO A 174 3.67 -12.79 -8.12
C PRO A 174 3.24 -11.58 -8.95
N GLY A 175 4.13 -10.60 -9.11
CA GLY A 175 3.88 -9.36 -9.85
C GLY A 175 3.03 -8.31 -9.13
N GLN A 176 2.46 -8.62 -7.96
CA GLN A 176 1.79 -7.61 -7.15
C GLN A 176 2.82 -6.68 -6.49
N VAL A 177 2.56 -5.37 -6.51
CA VAL A 177 3.31 -4.36 -5.75
C VAL A 177 2.42 -3.69 -4.70
N LEU A 178 3.05 -3.17 -3.64
CA LEU A 178 2.41 -2.34 -2.62
C LEU A 178 3.10 -0.98 -2.56
N GLY A 179 2.43 0.03 -2.00
CA GLY A 179 3.05 1.34 -1.77
C GLY A 179 4.23 1.34 -0.79
N CYS A 180 4.54 0.22 -0.15
CA CYS A 180 5.70 0.09 0.73
C CYS A 180 6.62 -1.07 0.34
N ASN A 181 6.35 -1.78 -0.76
CA ASN A 181 7.10 -2.97 -1.12
C ASN A 181 7.04 -3.24 -2.63
N TYR A 182 8.22 -3.25 -3.24
CA TYR A 182 8.44 -3.48 -4.66
C TYR A 182 9.29 -4.74 -4.91
N SER A 183 9.33 -5.67 -3.95
CA SER A 183 10.14 -6.90 -4.03
C SER A 183 9.86 -7.74 -5.29
N SER A 184 8.62 -7.76 -5.77
CA SER A 184 8.20 -8.44 -7.01
C SER A 184 8.77 -7.82 -8.30
N ALA A 185 9.35 -6.62 -8.22
CA ALA A 185 9.96 -5.93 -9.36
C ALA A 185 11.50 -6.01 -9.37
N LYS A 186 12.13 -6.63 -8.35
CA LYS A 186 13.59 -6.73 -8.21
C LYS A 186 14.17 -7.90 -9.02
N GLU A 187 13.76 -7.96 -10.28
CA GLU A 187 14.14 -8.99 -11.24
C GLU A 187 15.07 -8.42 -12.32
N ASP A 188 15.73 -9.30 -13.07
CA ASP A 188 16.53 -8.91 -14.23
C ASP A 188 15.65 -8.68 -15.47
N GLY A 189 15.82 -7.53 -16.14
CA GLY A 189 14.98 -7.07 -17.24
C GLY A 189 15.29 -5.62 -17.64
N ASP A 190 15.01 -5.30 -18.91
CA ASP A 190 15.35 -4.04 -19.59
C ASP A 190 14.55 -2.85 -19.05
N GLY A 191 13.29 -3.09 -18.64
CA GLY A 191 12.38 -2.08 -18.13
C GLY A 191 11.17 -2.70 -17.42
N ILE A 192 10.40 -1.84 -16.74
CA ILE A 192 9.24 -2.26 -15.95
C ILE A 192 7.97 -1.72 -16.60
N LEU A 193 7.02 -2.62 -16.83
CA LEU A 193 5.64 -2.29 -17.19
C LEU A 193 4.76 -2.41 -15.94
N PHE A 194 4.21 -1.28 -15.51
CA PHE A 194 3.22 -1.23 -14.45
C PHE A 194 1.81 -1.08 -15.04
N ILE A 195 0.89 -1.93 -14.59
CA ILE A 195 -0.53 -1.86 -14.95
C ILE A 195 -1.31 -1.38 -13.73
N GLY A 196 -2.00 -0.25 -13.86
CA GLY A 196 -2.84 0.31 -12.81
C GLY A 196 -2.95 1.82 -12.89
N SER A 197 -3.77 2.39 -12.01
CA SER A 197 -3.96 3.83 -11.90
C SER A 197 -3.02 4.46 -10.86
N GLY A 198 -2.98 5.80 -10.85
CA GLY A 198 -2.18 6.58 -9.90
C GLY A 198 -0.70 6.64 -10.25
N THR A 199 0.04 7.44 -9.48
CA THR A 199 1.47 7.73 -9.76
C THR A 199 2.42 7.24 -8.68
N PHE A 200 1.92 6.94 -7.48
CA PHE A 200 2.74 6.55 -6.35
C PHE A 200 3.47 5.20 -6.56
N HIS A 201 2.76 4.15 -7.00
CA HIS A 201 3.39 2.85 -7.26
C HIS A 201 4.45 2.91 -8.38
N PRO A 202 4.17 3.46 -9.58
CA PRO A 202 5.17 3.60 -10.62
C PRO A 202 6.40 4.41 -10.20
N LEU A 203 6.20 5.46 -9.40
CA LEU A 203 7.27 6.30 -8.88
C LEU A 203 8.19 5.52 -7.93
N GLY A 204 7.61 4.79 -6.97
CA GLY A 204 8.42 3.96 -6.07
C GLY A 204 9.11 2.80 -6.79
N LEU A 205 8.49 2.23 -7.83
CA LEU A 205 9.15 1.27 -8.73
C LEU A 205 10.40 1.86 -9.38
N ALA A 206 10.30 3.05 -9.97
CA ALA A 206 11.41 3.69 -10.66
C ALA A 206 12.57 4.00 -9.70
N ILE A 207 12.26 4.45 -8.48
CA ILE A 207 13.27 4.79 -7.47
C ILE A 207 13.90 3.54 -6.85
N SER A 208 13.10 2.54 -6.46
CA SER A 208 13.59 1.32 -5.80
C SER A 208 14.44 0.45 -6.73
N THR A 209 14.08 0.38 -8.01
CA THR A 209 14.76 -0.48 -8.99
C THR A 209 15.82 0.24 -9.82
N LYS A 210 15.81 1.59 -9.83
CA LYS A 210 16.60 2.43 -10.75
C LYS A 210 16.40 2.07 -12.25
N LYS A 211 15.25 1.47 -12.60
CA LYS A 211 14.88 1.09 -13.98
C LYS A 211 13.88 2.08 -14.60
N ARG A 212 13.80 2.08 -15.93
CA ARG A 212 12.75 2.79 -16.67
C ARG A 212 11.41 2.12 -16.40
N VAL A 213 10.40 2.93 -16.06
CA VAL A 213 9.04 2.46 -15.78
C VAL A 213 8.06 3.12 -16.73
N LEU A 214 7.25 2.30 -17.39
CA LEU A 214 6.05 2.71 -18.13
C LEU A 214 4.84 2.28 -17.31
N ALA A 215 3.99 3.23 -16.96
CA ALA A 215 2.70 2.96 -16.33
C ALA A 215 1.59 3.03 -17.39
N ILE A 216 0.69 2.06 -17.41
CA ILE A 216 -0.51 2.06 -18.25
C ILE A 216 -1.74 1.99 -17.35
N ASN A 217 -2.65 2.94 -17.53
CA ASN A 217 -3.91 3.00 -16.82
C ASN A 217 -4.95 2.13 -17.57
N PRO A 218 -5.38 0.99 -17.02
CA PRO A 218 -6.34 0.12 -17.72
C PRO A 218 -7.73 0.75 -17.88
N TYR A 219 -8.05 1.79 -17.12
CA TYR A 219 -9.37 2.45 -17.18
C TYR A 219 -9.45 3.50 -18.29
N SER A 220 -8.41 4.32 -18.46
CA SER A 220 -8.41 5.40 -19.46
C SER A 220 -7.67 5.04 -20.75
N GLY A 221 -6.87 3.97 -20.75
CA GLY A 221 -5.97 3.64 -21.86
C GLY A 221 -4.71 4.50 -21.91
N ASP A 222 -4.60 5.55 -21.10
CA ASP A 222 -3.43 6.42 -21.11
C ASP A 222 -2.19 5.73 -20.54
N PHE A 223 -1.02 6.14 -21.04
CA PHE A 223 0.28 5.72 -20.54
C PHE A 223 1.09 6.90 -19.97
N LYS A 224 2.07 6.58 -19.12
CA LYS A 224 3.01 7.54 -18.57
C LYS A 224 4.39 6.95 -18.37
N TRP A 225 5.39 7.60 -18.95
CA TRP A 225 6.80 7.38 -18.58
C TRP A 225 7.10 8.07 -17.25
N ILE A 226 7.66 7.32 -16.32
CA ILE A 226 7.89 7.83 -14.97
C ILE A 226 9.22 8.59 -14.90
N ASP A 227 9.10 9.88 -14.64
CA ASP A 227 10.19 10.75 -14.22
C ASP A 227 10.15 10.92 -12.68
N TRP A 228 11.21 10.46 -12.02
CA TRP A 228 11.36 10.55 -10.57
C TRP A 228 12.18 11.75 -10.11
N GLU A 229 12.82 12.51 -11.01
CA GLU A 229 13.69 13.61 -10.62
C GLU A 229 12.93 14.72 -9.88
N ARG A 230 11.73 15.09 -10.36
CA ARG A 230 10.90 16.10 -9.71
C ARG A 230 10.55 15.68 -8.28
N PHE A 231 10.24 14.40 -8.07
CA PHE A 231 9.97 13.87 -6.74
C PHE A 231 11.22 13.94 -5.86
N ILE A 232 12.36 13.47 -6.35
CA ILE A 232 13.61 13.49 -5.58
C ILE A 232 14.04 14.91 -5.24
N ARG A 233 13.88 15.90 -6.14
CA ARG A 233 14.10 17.32 -5.81
C ARG A 233 13.23 17.80 -4.65
N LYS A 234 11.94 17.41 -4.62
CA LYS A 234 11.04 17.73 -3.49
C LYS A 234 11.52 17.09 -2.19
N ARG A 235 12.03 15.85 -2.25
CA ARG A 235 12.56 15.14 -1.09
C ARG A 235 13.85 15.77 -0.56
N TRP A 236 14.79 16.13 -1.44
CA TRP A 236 15.97 16.91 -1.06
C TRP A 236 15.62 18.25 -0.42
N ALA A 237 14.57 18.93 -0.89
CA ALA A 237 14.09 20.14 -0.23
C ALA A 237 13.57 19.89 1.19
N GLN A 238 12.93 18.74 1.46
CA GLN A 238 12.53 18.35 2.82
C GLN A 238 13.74 18.04 3.71
N ILE A 239 14.73 17.32 3.18
CA ILE A 239 16.00 17.05 3.88
C ILE A 239 16.70 18.37 4.23
N ALA A 240 16.81 19.29 3.26
CA ALA A 240 17.44 20.60 3.46
C ALA A 240 16.71 21.44 4.53
N LYS A 241 15.38 21.45 4.56
CA LYS A 241 14.61 22.12 5.62
C LYS A 241 14.86 21.53 7.01
N ALA A 242 15.24 20.25 7.09
CA ALA A 242 15.58 19.58 8.34
C ALA A 242 17.06 19.73 8.73
N TYR A 243 17.89 20.39 7.91
CA TYR A 243 19.33 20.52 8.14
C TYR A 243 19.66 21.19 9.49
N ASP A 244 18.99 22.29 9.79
CA ASP A 244 19.17 23.05 11.04
C ASP A 244 18.29 22.54 12.21
N ALA A 245 17.51 21.48 11.99
CA ALA A 245 16.66 20.91 13.03
C ALA A 245 17.51 20.34 14.18
N ARG A 246 17.23 20.77 15.42
CA ARG A 246 17.96 20.33 16.62
C ARG A 246 17.21 19.25 17.39
N SER A 247 15.91 19.12 17.16
CA SER A 247 15.04 18.17 17.84
C SER A 247 14.09 17.42 16.90
N PHE A 248 14.04 16.10 17.09
CA PHE A 248 13.30 15.19 16.22
C PHE A 248 12.28 14.36 16.99
N GLY A 249 11.07 14.28 16.44
CA GLY A 249 10.09 13.25 16.80
C GLY A 249 10.24 12.04 15.89
N VAL A 250 10.65 10.90 16.43
CA VAL A 250 10.74 9.62 15.68
C VAL A 250 9.46 8.83 15.95
N ILE A 251 8.66 8.61 14.91
CA ILE A 251 7.30 8.10 15.01
C ILE A 251 7.25 6.64 14.61
N VAL A 252 6.57 5.83 15.41
CA VAL A 252 6.14 4.47 15.04
C VAL A 252 4.62 4.36 15.08
N SER A 253 4.07 3.51 14.21
CA SER A 253 2.66 3.11 14.26
C SER A 253 2.50 1.79 15.00
N THR A 254 1.43 1.64 15.79
CA THR A 254 1.05 0.39 16.46
C THR A 254 0.33 -0.61 15.55
N LYS A 255 -0.04 -0.20 14.32
CA LYS A 255 -0.63 -1.09 13.32
C LYS A 255 0.30 -2.27 13.06
N LYS A 256 -0.22 -3.50 13.12
CA LYS A 256 0.59 -4.74 13.18
C LYS A 256 1.65 -4.84 12.08
N GLY A 257 1.26 -4.54 10.84
CA GLY A 257 2.14 -4.59 9.68
C GLY A 257 3.00 -3.34 9.47
N GLN A 258 2.96 -2.35 10.37
CA GLN A 258 3.71 -1.10 10.29
C GLN A 258 4.66 -0.84 11.48
N LEU A 259 4.55 -1.58 12.59
CA LEU A 259 5.37 -1.39 13.77
C LEU A 259 6.84 -1.77 13.52
N ARG A 260 7.70 -0.77 13.30
CA ARG A 260 9.14 -0.92 13.05
C ARG A 260 9.99 -0.46 14.23
N LEU A 261 9.72 -0.99 15.42
CA LEU A 261 10.32 -0.49 16.68
C LEU A 261 11.86 -0.58 16.72
N ALA A 262 12.44 -1.67 16.19
CA ALA A 262 13.90 -1.83 16.16
C ALA A 262 14.56 -0.74 15.29
N GLU A 263 13.97 -0.47 14.13
CA GLU A 263 14.45 0.57 13.21
C GLU A 263 14.27 1.97 13.82
N ALA A 264 13.16 2.23 14.51
CA ALA A 264 12.97 3.50 15.20
C ALA A 264 14.01 3.71 16.31
N LYS A 265 14.36 2.66 17.06
CA LYS A 265 15.45 2.69 18.05
C LYS A 265 16.81 2.97 17.39
N ARG A 266 17.07 2.40 16.21
CA ARG A 266 18.28 2.69 15.43
C ARG A 266 18.35 4.17 15.04
N ILE A 267 17.27 4.72 14.48
CA ILE A 267 17.20 6.14 14.09
C ILE A 267 17.34 7.08 15.30
N LEU A 268 16.74 6.75 16.45
CA LEU A 268 16.91 7.50 17.68
C LEU A 268 18.38 7.55 18.13
N LYS A 269 19.06 6.41 18.09
CA LYS A 269 20.49 6.31 18.41
C LYS A 269 21.31 7.18 17.45
N LEU A 270 21.06 7.02 16.15
CA LEU A 270 21.78 7.71 15.09
C LEU A 270 21.70 9.24 15.22
N LEU A 271 20.50 9.78 15.40
CA LEU A 271 20.28 11.22 15.60
C LEU A 271 21.04 11.74 16.84
N ARG A 272 21.00 10.99 17.95
CA ARG A 272 21.66 11.38 19.21
C ARG A 272 23.18 11.35 19.11
N GLU A 273 23.75 10.34 18.46
CA GLU A 273 25.20 10.26 18.21
C GLU A 273 25.71 11.42 17.36
N HIS A 274 24.85 11.97 16.50
CA HIS A 274 25.15 13.14 15.70
C HIS A 274 24.74 14.45 16.41
N GLY A 275 24.47 14.45 17.73
CA GLY A 275 24.21 15.66 18.50
C GLY A 275 22.81 16.26 18.34
N ARG A 276 21.86 15.50 17.77
CA ARG A 276 20.43 15.91 17.69
C ARG A 276 19.65 15.35 18.87
N ARG A 277 18.71 16.12 19.42
CA ARG A 277 17.74 15.59 20.41
C ARG A 277 16.71 14.75 19.68
N ALA A 278 16.38 13.55 20.18
CA ALA A 278 15.39 12.69 19.53
C ALA A 278 14.51 11.97 20.55
N ARG A 279 13.20 11.90 20.27
CA ARG A 279 12.17 11.26 21.12
C ARG A 279 11.34 10.28 20.31
N LEU A 280 11.09 9.10 20.86
CA LEU A 280 10.14 8.14 20.29
C LEU A 280 8.71 8.62 20.54
N ILE A 281 7.87 8.59 19.51
CA ILE A 281 6.44 8.88 19.56
C ILE A 281 5.72 7.64 19.03
N VAL A 282 4.74 7.17 19.79
CA VAL A 282 3.92 6.01 19.41
C VAL A 282 2.53 6.51 19.03
N MET A 283 2.02 6.08 17.88
CA MET A 283 0.70 6.44 17.37
C MET A 283 0.02 5.20 16.79
N ASN A 284 -1.30 5.23 16.62
CA ASN A 284 -1.98 4.30 15.71
C ASN A 284 -1.99 4.92 14.30
N ASP A 285 -2.96 5.82 14.04
CA ASP A 285 -2.96 6.65 12.83
C ASP A 285 -2.01 7.83 12.99
N VAL A 286 -0.96 7.82 12.17
CA VAL A 286 0.05 8.88 12.10
C VAL A 286 -0.52 10.04 11.31
N ASN A 287 -0.71 11.16 11.98
CA ASN A 287 -1.15 12.41 11.36
C ASN A 287 -0.49 13.60 12.06
N TYR A 288 -0.25 14.67 11.29
CA TYR A 288 0.48 15.82 11.80
C TYR A 288 -0.30 16.61 12.86
N TYR A 289 -1.63 16.66 12.78
CA TYR A 289 -2.43 17.48 13.70
C TYR A 289 -2.28 17.04 15.17
N LYS A 290 -2.16 15.73 15.45
CA LYS A 290 -1.89 15.20 16.80
C LYS A 290 -0.51 15.61 17.33
N LEU A 291 0.38 16.06 16.45
CA LEU A 291 1.78 16.37 16.74
C LEU A 291 2.07 17.87 16.86
N GLU A 292 1.11 18.74 16.53
CA GLU A 292 1.31 20.20 16.49
C GLU A 292 1.74 20.79 17.84
N GLY A 293 1.24 20.23 18.94
CA GLY A 293 1.59 20.65 20.30
C GLY A 293 2.99 20.23 20.75
N PHE A 294 3.69 19.36 20.02
CA PHE A 294 5.04 18.94 20.39
C PHE A 294 6.12 19.91 19.86
N PRO A 295 7.16 20.18 20.67
CA PRO A 295 8.18 21.19 20.35
C PRO A 295 9.31 20.66 19.44
N PHE A 296 9.08 19.59 18.67
CA PHE A 296 10.10 19.06 17.75
C PHE A 296 10.25 19.93 16.53
N ASP A 297 11.46 20.07 15.99
CA ASP A 297 11.73 20.87 14.79
C ASP A 297 11.39 20.08 13.52
N ALA A 298 11.63 18.77 13.53
CA ALA A 298 11.36 17.85 12.42
C ALA A 298 10.87 16.48 12.92
N TYR A 299 10.32 15.69 12.00
CA TYR A 299 9.79 14.37 12.28
C TYR A 299 10.40 13.31 11.36
N VAL A 300 10.49 12.08 11.87
CA VAL A 300 10.88 10.89 11.11
C VAL A 300 9.78 9.85 11.25
N VAL A 301 9.16 9.44 10.14
CA VAL A 301 8.14 8.40 10.16
C VAL A 301 8.79 7.04 9.91
N VAL A 302 8.76 6.18 10.92
CA VAL A 302 9.27 4.81 10.88
C VAL A 302 8.10 3.83 10.93
N ALA A 303 7.21 3.98 9.94
CA ALA A 303 5.97 3.21 9.77
C ALA A 303 5.74 2.99 8.26
N CYS A 304 4.54 3.28 7.73
CA CYS A 304 4.26 3.30 6.29
C CYS A 304 4.98 4.48 5.59
N PRO A 305 5.77 4.24 4.54
CA PRO A 305 6.50 5.30 3.82
C PRO A 305 5.58 6.30 3.12
N ARG A 306 4.34 5.92 2.75
CA ARG A 306 3.37 6.83 2.12
C ARG A 306 3.11 8.09 2.96
N ILE A 307 3.12 7.98 4.28
CA ILE A 307 2.86 9.11 5.18
C ILE A 307 3.91 10.22 5.00
N ALA A 308 5.19 9.86 4.89
CA ALA A 308 6.26 10.82 4.74
C ALA A 308 6.47 11.25 3.28
N LEU A 309 6.11 10.41 2.31
CA LEU A 309 6.42 10.61 0.90
C LEU A 309 5.25 11.19 0.08
N ASP A 310 4.02 10.78 0.37
CA ASP A 310 2.78 11.17 -0.33
C ASP A 310 2.09 12.32 0.43
N ASP A 311 1.91 12.17 1.74
CA ASP A 311 1.12 13.09 2.57
C ASP A 311 1.93 14.27 3.14
N TYR A 312 3.18 14.46 2.70
CA TYR A 312 4.10 15.45 3.28
C TYR A 312 3.58 16.89 3.20
N GLU A 313 2.68 17.19 2.27
CA GLU A 313 2.08 18.52 2.10
C GLU A 313 1.15 18.89 3.26
N ALA A 314 0.61 17.90 3.99
CA ALA A 314 -0.18 18.12 5.20
C ALA A 314 0.69 18.46 6.43
N TRP A 315 2.03 18.39 6.31
CA TRP A 315 2.95 18.64 7.41
C TRP A 315 3.51 20.06 7.36
N ARG A 316 3.37 20.80 8.47
CA ARG A 316 3.97 22.15 8.58
C ARG A 316 5.45 22.13 8.95
N LYS A 317 5.93 21.01 9.47
CA LYS A 317 7.34 20.76 9.82
C LYS A 317 7.92 19.68 8.91
N PRO A 318 9.25 19.67 8.64
CA PRO A 318 9.86 18.66 7.79
C PRO A 318 9.58 17.24 8.31
N VAL A 319 9.18 16.36 7.39
CA VAL A 319 8.92 14.95 7.68
C VAL A 319 9.74 14.07 6.75
N LEU A 320 10.54 13.19 7.35
CA LEU A 320 11.51 12.35 6.67
C LEU A 320 11.22 10.87 6.88
N THR A 321 11.74 10.05 5.99
CA THR A 321 11.88 8.59 6.15
C THR A 321 13.20 8.24 6.83
N PRO A 322 13.40 6.98 7.29
CA PRO A 322 14.67 6.53 7.84
C PRO A 322 15.86 6.73 6.87
N LYS A 323 15.66 6.44 5.58
CA LYS A 323 16.68 6.60 4.54
C LYS A 323 17.09 8.06 4.35
N GLU A 324 16.13 8.98 4.42
CA GLU A 324 16.39 10.42 4.31
C GLU A 324 17.12 10.99 5.53
N VAL A 325 16.94 10.40 6.71
CA VAL A 325 17.74 10.75 7.90
C VAL A 325 19.21 10.36 7.71
N GLU A 326 19.49 9.22 7.07
CA GLU A 326 20.87 8.82 6.76
C GLU A 326 21.54 9.83 5.83
N ILE A 327 20.80 10.35 4.84
CA ILE A 327 21.28 11.42 3.94
C ILE A 327 21.51 12.71 4.71
N LEU A 328 20.54 13.13 5.54
CA LEU A 328 20.64 14.32 6.38
C LEU A 328 21.90 14.33 7.26
N LEU A 329 22.31 13.15 7.75
CA LEU A 329 23.46 12.98 8.62
C LEU A 329 24.78 12.74 7.86
N GLY A 330 24.76 12.74 6.52
CA GLY A 330 25.95 12.51 5.68
C GLY A 330 26.42 11.05 5.66
N LEU A 331 25.54 10.10 6.00
CA LEU A 331 25.84 8.67 6.04
C LEU A 331 25.41 7.93 4.76
N ARG A 332 24.73 8.64 3.86
CA ARG A 332 24.23 8.16 2.57
C ARG A 332 24.29 9.29 1.55
N GLU A 333 24.80 8.98 0.36
CA GLU A 333 24.87 9.93 -0.76
C GLU A 333 23.65 9.81 -1.68
N ASP A 334 23.35 8.59 -2.12
CA ASP A 334 22.24 8.30 -3.04
C ASP A 334 20.89 8.22 -2.33
N TYR A 335 19.85 8.77 -2.97
CA TYR A 335 18.48 8.59 -2.52
C TYR A 335 18.02 7.13 -2.69
N GLU A 336 17.37 6.59 -1.66
CA GLU A 336 16.77 5.25 -1.65
C GLU A 336 15.33 5.33 -1.15
N PHE A 337 14.42 4.57 -1.77
CA PHE A 337 13.03 4.48 -1.32
C PHE A 337 12.95 3.69 -0.02
N ASP A 338 12.16 4.16 0.95
CA ASP A 338 11.92 3.42 2.20
C ASP A 338 10.89 2.31 1.96
N GLU A 339 11.32 1.05 2.06
CA GLU A 339 10.48 -0.13 1.89
C GLU A 339 10.32 -0.89 3.21
N ILE A 340 9.14 -1.49 3.41
CA ILE A 340 8.91 -2.47 4.47
C ILE A 340 9.01 -3.84 3.81
N LEU A 341 10.14 -4.51 4.01
CA LEU A 341 10.41 -5.82 3.43
C LEU A 341 9.89 -6.95 4.34
N GLY A 342 9.46 -8.04 3.71
CA GLY A 342 9.11 -9.30 4.35
C GLY A 342 10.27 -10.31 4.33
N GLY A 343 9.99 -11.51 4.83
CA GLY A 343 10.86 -12.68 4.65
C GLY A 343 10.48 -13.46 3.40
N GLU A 344 10.93 -14.71 3.29
CA GLU A 344 10.48 -15.60 2.22
C GLU A 344 8.97 -15.89 2.31
N ARG A 345 8.32 -15.89 1.15
CA ARG A 345 6.93 -16.33 0.99
C ARG A 345 6.88 -17.84 0.72
N SER A 346 6.09 -18.57 1.49
CA SER A 346 5.96 -20.04 1.35
C SER A 346 5.02 -20.44 0.20
N GLY A 347 3.90 -19.74 0.05
CA GLY A 347 2.88 -19.98 -0.99
C GLY A 347 2.20 -18.69 -1.42
N ASP A 348 1.40 -18.76 -2.48
CA ASP A 348 0.67 -17.61 -3.01
C ASP A 348 -0.78 -17.66 -2.51
N GLU A 349 -1.40 -16.50 -2.28
CA GLU A 349 -2.81 -16.44 -1.88
C GLU A 349 -3.73 -16.90 -3.03
N PRO A 350 -4.96 -17.37 -2.74
CA PRO A 350 -5.93 -17.65 -3.79
C PRO A 350 -6.41 -16.38 -4.49
N ILE A 351 -6.84 -16.47 -5.74
CA ILE A 351 -7.63 -15.42 -6.40
C ILE A 351 -9.07 -15.57 -5.92
N GLY A 352 -9.35 -15.08 -4.71
CA GLY A 352 -10.62 -15.26 -4.02
C GLY A 352 -10.46 -15.01 -2.52
N ILE A 353 -11.46 -15.45 -1.73
CA ILE A 353 -11.37 -15.35 -0.28
C ILE A 353 -10.27 -16.28 0.27
N SER A 354 -9.65 -15.88 1.38
CA SER A 354 -8.73 -16.74 2.14
C SER A 354 -9.00 -16.64 3.63
N VAL A 355 -8.72 -17.73 4.35
CA VAL A 355 -8.90 -17.83 5.81
C VAL A 355 -7.55 -18.11 6.45
N HIS A 356 -7.18 -17.31 7.45
CA HIS A 356 -5.90 -17.40 8.17
C HIS A 356 -6.06 -17.35 9.68
#